data_AF-W6UIX4-F1
#
_entry.id   AF-W6UIX4-F1
#
_cell.length_a   1.000
_cell.length_b   1.000
_cell.length_c   1.000
_cell.angle_alpha   90.00
_cell.angle_beta   90.00
_cell.angle_gamma   90.00
#
_symmetry.space_group_name_H-M   'P 1'
#
loop_
_entity.id
_entity.type
_entity.pdbx_description
1 polymer ?
#
loop_
_entity_poly.entity_id
_entity_poly.type
_entity_poly.pdbx_seq_one_letter_code
_entity_poly.pdbx_strand_id
1 'polypeptide(L)'
;MFNTNGNRQSVALIAYGQNAVFINNQTITSNTTWNSTLPYIIYKSVTVAPQTTLTILPGTKVLFHGNSGMNIRGKLIATGTPADPVLFSGDRTESMYAEEPGQWNGLHFYSSSSNSKLHYTQIKNAVIGITVDSLSTNSTAKLALTNSTIKNMAIAGFVGYTAQLDAYNNLFYNAGQYLLYGVSGGRYNLKQNTFAGYNTKLPRRTPSLYFSDASSGYPSKNLKILMVNNIIWGSLTEELLVDKKSTAAIEIELSNNAIKTMFKTYQGNSNLLNIDPSFVDPLRYNFMLQNNSAVLNKGRNLSADPAFDLFLNKDLNNLPRIFPSELGCYEHN
;
A
#
# COMPACT_ATOMS: atom_id res chain seq x y z
N MET A 1 21.12 36.33 -13.89
CA MET A 1 21.67 37.70 -13.74
C MET A 1 20.51 38.61 -13.39
N PHE A 2 20.63 39.42 -12.34
CA PHE A 2 19.58 40.37 -11.95
C PHE A 2 20.19 41.66 -11.43
N ASN A 3 19.40 42.74 -11.47
CA ASN A 3 19.85 44.10 -11.22
C ASN A 3 19.15 44.65 -9.97
N THR A 4 19.92 45.02 -8.95
CA THR A 4 19.43 45.64 -7.71
C THR A 4 20.16 46.96 -7.50
N ASN A 5 19.42 48.06 -7.35
CA ASN A 5 19.98 49.42 -7.21
C ASN A 5 21.04 49.79 -8.27
N GLY A 6 20.85 49.37 -9.53
CA GLY A 6 21.80 49.66 -10.61
C GLY A 6 23.05 48.79 -10.63
N ASN A 7 23.23 47.89 -9.66
CA ASN A 7 24.33 46.93 -9.63
C ASN A 7 23.93 45.60 -10.28
N ARG A 8 24.62 45.26 -11.36
CA ARG A 8 24.44 44.00 -12.09
C ARG A 8 25.12 42.87 -11.33
N GLN A 9 24.33 41.97 -10.77
CA GLN A 9 24.84 40.82 -10.02
C GLN A 9 24.67 39.52 -10.81
N SER A 10 25.69 38.68 -10.76
CA SER A 10 25.66 37.33 -11.34
C SER A 10 25.80 36.31 -10.21
N VAL A 11 24.84 35.40 -10.14
CA VAL A 11 24.93 34.20 -9.29
C VAL A 11 25.21 33.04 -10.22
N ALA A 12 26.35 32.38 -10.05
CA ALA A 12 26.62 31.11 -10.72
C ALA A 12 25.69 30.05 -10.11
N LEU A 13 24.73 29.56 -10.91
CA LEU A 13 23.92 28.44 -10.50
C LEU A 13 24.73 27.17 -10.74
N ILE A 14 25.08 26.46 -9.66
CA ILE A 14 25.59 25.09 -9.77
C ILE A 14 24.36 24.19 -9.80
N ALA A 15 24.03 23.67 -10.98
CA ALA A 15 22.98 22.68 -11.16
C ALA A 15 23.61 21.29 -11.29
N TYR A 16 23.21 20.36 -10.43
CA TYR A 16 23.57 18.96 -10.55
C TYR A 16 22.41 18.21 -11.20
N GLY A 17 22.65 17.61 -12.36
CA GLY A 17 21.70 16.70 -13.01
C GLY A 17 22.03 15.25 -12.66
N GLN A 18 21.07 14.52 -12.10
CA GLN A 18 21.20 13.06 -11.98
C GLN A 18 20.90 12.44 -13.36
N ASN A 19 21.79 11.57 -13.86
CA ASN A 19 21.48 10.79 -15.05
C ASN A 19 20.32 9.83 -14.75
N ALA A 20 19.43 9.61 -15.72
CA ALA A 20 18.22 8.82 -15.53
C ALA A 20 17.76 8.18 -16.85
N VAL A 21 16.96 7.12 -16.75
CA VAL A 21 16.22 6.57 -17.89
C VAL A 21 14.89 7.30 -17.98
N PHE A 22 14.72 8.11 -19.02
CA PHE A 22 13.49 8.87 -19.24
C PHE A 22 12.50 8.09 -20.09
N ILE A 23 11.28 7.93 -19.58
CA ILE A 23 10.18 7.23 -20.25
C ILE A 23 9.04 8.22 -20.43
N ASN A 24 8.66 8.51 -21.67
CA ASN A 24 7.64 9.50 -21.97
C ASN A 24 6.51 8.88 -22.80
N ASN A 25 5.38 8.61 -22.15
CA ASN A 25 4.19 8.01 -22.78
C ASN A 25 4.49 6.72 -23.57
N GLN A 26 5.30 5.83 -22.99
CA GLN A 26 5.76 4.61 -23.65
C GLN A 26 4.89 3.41 -23.31
N THR A 27 4.75 2.49 -24.26
CA THR A 27 4.22 1.15 -24.01
C THR A 27 5.34 0.12 -24.08
N ILE A 28 5.47 -0.71 -23.04
CA ILE A 28 6.35 -1.86 -22.98
C ILE A 28 5.60 -3.04 -23.61
N THR A 29 6.06 -3.50 -24.77
CA THR A 29 5.41 -4.52 -25.60
C THR A 29 6.11 -5.88 -25.59
N SER A 30 7.26 -5.98 -24.93
CA SER A 30 8.01 -7.21 -24.73
C SER A 30 8.51 -7.29 -23.29
N ASN A 31 8.73 -8.51 -22.80
CA ASN A 31 9.22 -8.73 -21.44
C ASN A 31 10.48 -7.90 -21.19
N THR A 32 10.44 -7.08 -20.15
CA THR A 32 11.46 -6.06 -19.88
C THR A 32 11.87 -6.13 -18.42
N THR A 33 13.15 -5.93 -18.16
CA THR A 33 13.70 -5.84 -16.80
C THR A 33 14.28 -4.46 -16.55
N TRP A 34 13.88 -3.85 -15.45
CA TRP A 34 14.44 -2.61 -14.93
C TRP A 34 15.34 -2.88 -13.72
N ASN A 35 16.48 -2.19 -13.65
CA ASN A 35 17.48 -2.38 -12.62
C ASN A 35 17.85 -1.08 -11.91
N SER A 36 18.64 -1.16 -10.84
CA SER A 36 18.96 -0.01 -9.99
C SER A 36 20.12 0.87 -10.47
N THR A 37 20.67 0.63 -11.68
CA THR A 37 21.81 1.40 -12.20
C THR A 37 21.50 2.89 -12.34
N LEU A 38 20.29 3.21 -12.82
CA LEU A 38 19.78 4.57 -12.94
C LEU A 38 18.32 4.61 -12.48
N PRO A 39 17.84 5.74 -11.93
CA PRO A 39 16.42 5.91 -11.71
C PRO A 39 15.67 5.97 -13.05
N TYR A 40 14.44 5.48 -13.06
CA TYR A 40 13.51 5.63 -14.18
C TYR A 40 12.61 6.82 -13.88
N ILE A 41 12.56 7.81 -14.78
CA ILE A 41 11.71 8.99 -14.65
C ILE A 41 10.59 8.90 -15.69
N ILE A 42 9.36 8.82 -15.20
CA ILE A 42 8.15 8.68 -16.02
C ILE A 42 7.53 10.07 -16.25
N TYR A 43 7.43 10.45 -17.52
CA TYR A 43 6.62 11.57 -17.98
C TYR A 43 5.32 11.05 -18.60
N LYS A 44 4.19 11.66 -18.22
CA LYS A 44 2.83 11.29 -18.65
C LYS A 44 2.43 9.86 -18.25
N SER A 45 2.92 8.84 -18.93
CA SER A 45 2.61 7.47 -18.54
C SER A 45 3.64 6.45 -19.01
N VAL A 46 3.63 5.30 -18.36
CA VAL A 46 4.22 4.06 -18.89
C VAL A 46 3.17 2.96 -18.82
N THR A 47 3.02 2.22 -19.90
CA THR A 47 2.04 1.12 -19.99
C THR A 47 2.74 -0.21 -20.16
N VAL A 48 2.47 -1.17 -19.29
CA VAL A 48 2.84 -2.59 -19.49
C VAL A 48 1.74 -3.24 -20.31
N ALA A 49 2.01 -3.58 -21.57
CA ALA A 49 1.02 -4.14 -22.49
C ALA A 49 0.45 -5.49 -21.98
N PRO A 50 -0.74 -5.91 -22.45
CA PRO A 50 -1.23 -7.27 -22.20
C PRO A 50 -0.18 -8.33 -22.54
N GLN A 51 -0.19 -9.44 -21.80
CA GLN A 51 0.74 -10.57 -21.99
C GLN A 51 2.24 -10.22 -21.84
N THR A 52 2.56 -9.00 -21.41
CA THR A 52 3.93 -8.55 -21.17
C THR A 52 4.22 -8.49 -19.67
N THR A 53 5.44 -8.87 -19.27
CA THR A 53 5.93 -8.72 -17.90
C THR A 53 6.97 -7.62 -17.82
N LEU A 54 6.73 -6.66 -16.91
CA LEU A 54 7.77 -5.76 -16.42
C LEU A 54 8.29 -6.30 -15.09
N THR A 55 9.58 -6.62 -15.06
CA THR A 55 10.29 -7.04 -13.84
C THR A 55 11.14 -5.87 -13.33
N ILE A 56 10.99 -5.50 -12.06
CA ILE A 56 11.74 -4.41 -11.43
C ILE A 56 12.57 -5.02 -10.29
N LEU A 57 13.90 -4.91 -10.42
CA LEU A 57 14.87 -5.51 -9.51
C LEU A 57 15.08 -4.68 -8.23
N PRO A 58 15.67 -5.27 -7.16
CA PRO A 58 15.90 -4.56 -5.90
C PRO A 58 16.64 -3.23 -6.04
N GLY A 59 16.30 -2.27 -5.18
CA GLY A 59 16.89 -0.92 -5.14
C GLY A 59 16.50 -0.01 -6.32
N THR A 60 15.69 -0.49 -7.26
CA THR A 60 15.26 0.33 -8.41
C THR A 60 14.34 1.46 -7.95
N LYS A 61 14.59 2.67 -8.45
CA LYS A 61 13.76 3.85 -8.21
C LYS A 61 12.96 4.18 -9.47
N VAL A 62 11.64 4.16 -9.35
CA VAL A 62 10.71 4.60 -10.39
C VAL A 62 10.04 5.88 -9.91
N LEU A 63 10.42 6.98 -10.54
CA LEU A 63 10.02 8.32 -10.17
C LEU A 63 9.04 8.87 -11.21
N PHE A 64 7.98 9.50 -10.75
CA PHE A 64 6.87 9.96 -11.58
C PHE A 64 6.80 11.48 -11.58
N HIS A 65 6.79 12.08 -12.76
CA HIS A 65 6.49 13.50 -12.90
C HIS A 65 5.03 13.80 -12.54
N GLY A 66 4.72 15.07 -12.28
CA GLY A 66 3.35 15.55 -12.03
C GLY A 66 2.34 15.02 -13.05
N ASN A 67 1.19 14.55 -12.56
CA ASN A 67 0.10 13.94 -13.35
C ASN A 67 0.49 12.68 -14.15
N SER A 68 1.62 12.04 -13.84
CA SER A 68 2.01 10.79 -14.49
C SER A 68 1.60 9.54 -13.70
N GLY A 69 1.58 8.39 -14.37
CA GLY A 69 1.23 7.12 -13.72
C GLY A 69 1.70 5.89 -14.50
N MET A 70 1.52 4.71 -13.91
CA MET A 70 1.82 3.43 -14.54
C MET A 70 0.54 2.64 -14.78
N ASN A 71 0.33 2.25 -16.04
CA ASN A 71 -0.81 1.46 -16.47
C ASN A 71 -0.38 0.00 -16.64
N ILE A 72 -0.84 -0.89 -15.79
CA ILE A 72 -0.50 -2.31 -15.83
C ILE A 72 -1.66 -3.05 -16.51
N ARG A 73 -1.49 -3.38 -17.79
CA ARG A 73 -2.40 -4.27 -18.54
C ARG A 73 -1.86 -5.70 -18.65
N GLY A 74 -0.56 -5.89 -18.48
CA GLY A 74 0.11 -7.19 -18.37
C GLY A 74 0.39 -7.58 -16.92
N LYS A 75 1.66 -7.84 -16.61
CA LYS A 75 2.14 -8.26 -15.29
C LYS A 75 3.24 -7.33 -14.80
N LEU A 76 3.13 -6.87 -13.56
CA LEU A 76 4.20 -6.16 -12.86
C LEU A 76 4.77 -7.05 -11.77
N ILE A 77 6.08 -7.28 -11.80
CA ILE A 77 6.83 -7.97 -10.75
C ILE A 77 7.85 -6.98 -10.21
N ALA A 78 7.58 -6.36 -9.07
CA ALA A 78 8.54 -5.53 -8.36
C ALA A 78 8.96 -6.26 -7.08
N THR A 79 10.22 -6.67 -7.03
CA THR A 79 10.76 -7.48 -5.93
C THR A 79 11.98 -6.76 -5.37
N GLY A 80 11.81 -6.08 -4.25
CA GLY A 80 12.89 -5.51 -3.46
C GLY A 80 13.44 -6.49 -2.43
N THR A 81 14.28 -5.95 -1.55
CA THR A 81 14.74 -6.60 -0.32
C THR A 81 14.51 -5.63 0.86
N PRO A 82 14.65 -6.07 2.12
CA PRO A 82 14.61 -5.17 3.27
C PRO A 82 15.63 -4.03 3.18
N ALA A 83 16.83 -4.32 2.66
CA ALA A 83 17.90 -3.34 2.50
C ALA A 83 17.70 -2.44 1.27
N ASP A 84 17.18 -3.01 0.18
CA ASP A 84 17.03 -2.35 -1.12
C ASP A 84 15.59 -2.49 -1.65
N PRO A 85 14.63 -1.78 -1.05
CA PRO A 85 13.25 -1.81 -1.52
C PRO A 85 13.13 -1.17 -2.90
N VAL A 86 12.15 -1.62 -3.69
CA VAL A 86 11.78 -0.91 -4.93
C VAL A 86 10.95 0.32 -4.56
N LEU A 87 11.37 1.49 -5.02
CA LEU A 87 10.71 2.76 -4.71
C LEU A 87 9.83 3.23 -5.89
N PHE A 88 8.56 3.51 -5.61
CA PHE A 88 7.65 4.25 -6.47
C PHE A 88 7.27 5.59 -5.80
N SER A 89 7.66 6.71 -6.39
CA SER A 89 7.43 8.05 -5.80
C SER A 89 7.41 9.16 -6.85
N GLY A 90 7.15 10.40 -6.45
CA GLY A 90 7.32 11.55 -7.35
C GLY A 90 8.79 11.82 -7.67
N ASP A 91 9.05 12.51 -8.77
CA ASP A 91 10.40 12.95 -9.18
C ASP A 91 10.91 14.18 -8.40
N ARG A 92 10.08 14.74 -7.52
CA ARG A 92 10.41 15.81 -6.58
C ARG A 92 11.20 15.27 -5.40
N THR A 93 12.52 15.40 -5.48
CA THR A 93 13.47 14.87 -4.50
C THR A 93 13.86 15.86 -3.40
N GLU A 94 13.40 17.11 -3.49
CA GLU A 94 13.72 18.13 -2.49
C GLU A 94 13.07 17.76 -1.13
N SER A 95 13.79 18.02 -0.04
CA SER A 95 13.40 17.57 1.31
C SER A 95 12.00 18.02 1.72
N MET A 96 11.60 19.23 1.36
CA MET A 96 10.27 19.78 1.65
C MET A 96 9.13 19.06 0.91
N TYR A 97 9.41 18.29 -0.14
CA TYR A 97 8.43 17.49 -0.89
C TYR A 97 8.57 15.98 -0.65
N ALA A 98 9.53 15.56 0.17
CA ALA A 98 9.84 14.15 0.38
C ALA A 98 8.63 13.32 0.83
N GLU A 99 7.68 13.92 1.55
CA GLU A 99 6.48 13.26 2.09
C GLU A 99 5.18 13.94 1.66
N GLU A 100 5.22 14.78 0.61
CA GLU A 100 4.05 15.52 0.13
C GLU A 100 3.16 14.64 -0.76
N PRO A 101 1.88 14.43 -0.43
CA PRO A 101 0.96 13.59 -1.21
C PRO A 101 0.59 14.20 -2.58
N GLY A 102 0.09 13.35 -3.48
CA GLY A 102 -0.51 13.82 -4.76
C GLY A 102 0.49 14.23 -5.85
N GLN A 103 1.75 13.81 -5.76
CA GLN A 103 2.78 14.12 -6.75
C GLN A 103 2.59 13.37 -8.08
N TRP A 104 1.90 12.24 -8.07
CA TRP A 104 1.66 11.39 -9.24
C TRP A 104 0.37 10.58 -9.07
N ASN A 105 -0.13 9.98 -10.15
CA ASN A 105 -1.47 9.40 -10.19
C ASN A 105 -1.58 8.03 -9.49
N GLY A 106 -0.51 7.23 -9.48
CA GLY A 106 -0.52 5.88 -8.91
C GLY A 106 -0.23 4.75 -9.90
N LEU A 107 -0.27 3.52 -9.37
CA LEU A 107 -0.24 2.28 -10.13
C LEU A 107 -1.68 1.82 -10.42
N HIS A 108 -2.03 1.61 -11.69
CA HIS A 108 -3.36 1.12 -12.07
C HIS A 108 -3.28 -0.24 -12.75
N PHE A 109 -3.78 -1.27 -12.08
CA PHE A 109 -3.94 -2.63 -12.58
C PHE A 109 -5.31 -2.77 -13.27
N TYR A 110 -5.27 -2.82 -14.60
CA TYR A 110 -6.46 -2.89 -15.46
C TYR A 110 -7.01 -4.31 -15.58
N SER A 111 -8.21 -4.45 -16.13
CA SER A 111 -8.94 -5.72 -16.27
C SER A 111 -8.11 -6.86 -16.86
N SER A 112 -7.27 -6.59 -17.86
CA SER A 112 -6.41 -7.58 -18.53
C SER A 112 -5.19 -8.01 -17.70
N SER A 113 -4.87 -7.31 -16.61
CA SER A 113 -3.71 -7.60 -15.78
C SER A 113 -3.94 -8.83 -14.91
N SER A 114 -2.88 -9.58 -14.63
CA SER A 114 -2.97 -10.76 -13.75
C SER A 114 -1.65 -11.06 -13.04
N ASN A 115 -1.74 -11.72 -11.88
CA ASN A 115 -0.61 -12.30 -11.14
C ASN A 115 0.54 -11.30 -10.90
N SER A 116 0.21 -10.04 -10.60
CA SER A 116 1.23 -9.03 -10.29
C SER A 116 1.69 -9.17 -8.84
N LYS A 117 2.96 -8.84 -8.59
CA LYS A 117 3.61 -9.01 -7.29
C LYS A 117 4.38 -7.74 -6.95
N LEU A 118 4.11 -7.20 -5.77
CA LEU A 118 4.83 -6.09 -5.18
C LEU A 118 5.37 -6.58 -3.82
N HIS A 119 6.66 -6.87 -3.77
CA HIS A 119 7.35 -7.41 -2.58
C HIS A 119 8.49 -6.47 -2.18
N TYR A 120 8.58 -6.09 -0.90
CA TYR A 120 9.54 -5.08 -0.42
C TYR A 120 9.53 -3.83 -1.29
N THR A 121 8.33 -3.25 -1.45
CA THR A 121 8.14 -2.00 -2.18
C THR A 121 7.83 -0.86 -1.23
N GLN A 122 8.27 0.33 -1.58
CA GLN A 122 7.81 1.57 -0.97
C GLN A 122 7.06 2.37 -2.03
N ILE A 123 5.76 2.57 -1.81
CA ILE A 123 4.89 3.34 -2.71
C ILE A 123 4.43 4.55 -1.93
N LYS A 124 4.82 5.75 -2.37
CA LYS A 124 4.51 6.96 -1.63
C LYS A 124 4.16 8.16 -2.50
N ASN A 125 3.47 9.12 -1.88
CA ASN A 125 3.22 10.46 -2.42
C ASN A 125 2.31 10.47 -3.67
N ALA A 126 1.47 9.46 -3.86
CA ALA A 126 0.54 9.41 -4.99
C ALA A 126 -0.80 10.09 -4.65
N VAL A 127 -1.65 10.29 -5.67
CA VAL A 127 -3.06 10.61 -5.48
C VAL A 127 -3.78 9.38 -4.90
N ILE A 128 -3.70 8.25 -5.60
CA ILE A 128 -4.07 6.93 -5.12
C ILE A 128 -2.85 6.03 -5.31
N GLY A 129 -2.41 5.31 -4.29
CA GLY A 129 -1.20 4.48 -4.40
C GLY A 129 -1.34 3.36 -5.42
N ILE A 130 -2.38 2.53 -5.24
CA ILE A 130 -2.68 1.38 -6.08
C ILE A 130 -4.18 1.35 -6.38
N THR A 131 -4.53 1.19 -7.67
CA THR A 131 -5.89 0.92 -8.13
C THR A 131 -5.97 -0.44 -8.80
N VAL A 132 -6.93 -1.28 -8.41
CA VAL A 132 -7.22 -2.58 -9.04
C VAL A 132 -8.68 -2.60 -9.45
N ASP A 133 -8.97 -2.69 -10.75
CA ASP A 133 -10.32 -2.42 -11.28
C ASP A 133 -11.13 -3.66 -11.70
N SER A 134 -10.66 -4.86 -11.39
CA SER A 134 -11.43 -6.09 -11.60
C SER A 134 -10.88 -7.29 -10.83
N LEU A 135 -11.60 -8.41 -10.88
CA LEU A 135 -11.08 -9.72 -10.46
C LEU A 135 -10.00 -10.20 -11.43
N SER A 136 -9.18 -11.12 -10.94
CA SER A 136 -8.31 -11.93 -11.80
C SER A 136 -9.17 -12.77 -12.75
N THR A 137 -8.75 -12.92 -14.00
CA THR A 137 -9.36 -13.92 -14.92
C THR A 137 -8.91 -15.35 -14.59
N ASN A 138 -7.97 -15.51 -13.65
CA ASN A 138 -7.32 -16.77 -13.30
C ASN A 138 -7.55 -17.08 -11.80
N SER A 139 -7.19 -18.29 -11.37
CA SER A 139 -7.32 -18.72 -9.95
C SER A 139 -6.37 -18.01 -8.97
N THR A 140 -5.34 -17.30 -9.48
CA THR A 140 -4.37 -16.56 -8.66
C THR A 140 -4.83 -15.14 -8.38
N ALA A 141 -4.41 -14.59 -7.24
CA ALA A 141 -4.69 -13.20 -6.91
C ALA A 141 -4.21 -12.25 -8.00
N LYS A 142 -4.99 -11.19 -8.24
CA LYS A 142 -4.64 -10.18 -9.23
C LYS A 142 -3.40 -9.41 -8.81
N LEU A 143 -3.33 -9.09 -7.52
CA LEU A 143 -2.19 -8.47 -6.86
C LEU A 143 -1.87 -9.19 -5.55
N ALA A 144 -0.61 -9.62 -5.44
CA ALA A 144 0.01 -9.94 -4.15
C ALA A 144 0.89 -8.75 -3.72
N LEU A 145 0.58 -8.18 -2.56
CA LEU A 145 1.31 -7.07 -1.94
C LEU A 145 1.91 -7.55 -0.63
N THR A 146 3.23 -7.65 -0.54
CA THR A 146 3.88 -8.27 0.61
C THR A 146 5.09 -7.48 1.10
N ASN A 147 5.27 -7.43 2.42
CA ASN A 147 6.41 -6.78 3.07
C ASN A 147 6.65 -5.34 2.56
N SER A 148 5.58 -4.59 2.27
CA SER A 148 5.66 -3.30 1.59
C SER A 148 5.11 -2.16 2.44
N THR A 149 5.54 -0.94 2.14
CA THR A 149 5.06 0.29 2.78
C THR A 149 4.31 1.18 1.79
N ILE A 150 3.09 1.56 2.14
CA ILE A 150 2.19 2.38 1.34
C ILE A 150 1.85 3.61 2.16
N LYS A 151 2.30 4.79 1.74
CA LYS A 151 2.21 5.99 2.57
C LYS A 151 1.98 7.31 1.83
N ASN A 152 1.45 8.29 2.55
CA ASN A 152 1.28 9.68 2.09
C ASN A 152 0.49 9.76 0.78
N MET A 153 -0.75 9.30 0.80
CA MET A 153 -1.62 9.40 -0.37
C MET A 153 -2.60 10.56 -0.23
N ALA A 154 -2.87 11.28 -1.33
CA ALA A 154 -3.83 12.37 -1.29
C ALA A 154 -5.25 11.87 -1.04
N ILE A 155 -5.61 10.71 -1.59
CA ILE A 155 -6.93 10.07 -1.46
C ILE A 155 -6.81 8.75 -0.72
N ALA A 156 -6.15 7.75 -1.31
CA ALA A 156 -6.13 6.41 -0.74
C ALA A 156 -4.85 5.60 -0.99
N GLY A 157 -4.50 4.74 -0.04
CA GLY A 157 -3.41 3.76 -0.18
C GLY A 157 -3.69 2.73 -1.28
N PHE A 158 -4.86 2.10 -1.19
CA PHE A 158 -5.35 1.12 -2.15
C PHE A 158 -6.83 1.36 -2.46
N VAL A 159 -7.20 1.24 -3.73
CA VAL A 159 -8.58 1.25 -4.23
C VAL A 159 -8.86 -0.01 -5.05
N GLY A 160 -9.90 -0.74 -4.69
CA GLY A 160 -10.37 -1.92 -5.40
C GLY A 160 -11.79 -1.76 -5.90
N TYR A 161 -12.03 -2.03 -7.19
CA TYR A 161 -13.37 -2.21 -7.77
C TYR A 161 -13.50 -3.68 -8.17
N THR A 162 -14.25 -4.46 -7.39
CA THR A 162 -14.29 -5.92 -7.53
C THR A 162 -12.89 -6.54 -7.56
N ALA A 163 -11.98 -6.10 -6.68
CA ALA A 163 -10.58 -6.50 -6.73
C ALA A 163 -10.30 -7.86 -6.07
N GLN A 164 -9.17 -8.49 -6.42
CA GLN A 164 -8.60 -9.60 -5.66
C GLN A 164 -7.20 -9.23 -5.14
N LEU A 165 -7.08 -9.07 -3.83
CA LEU A 165 -5.86 -8.64 -3.14
C LEU A 165 -5.47 -9.64 -2.05
N ASP A 166 -4.25 -10.19 -2.17
CA ASP A 166 -3.55 -10.82 -1.06
C ASP A 166 -2.54 -9.80 -0.50
N ALA A 167 -2.76 -9.33 0.73
CA ALA A 167 -1.89 -8.35 1.39
C ALA A 167 -1.30 -8.94 2.67
N TYR A 168 0.01 -9.19 2.67
CA TYR A 168 0.71 -9.82 3.79
C TYR A 168 1.83 -8.95 4.34
N ASN A 169 1.85 -8.74 5.65
CA ASN A 169 2.96 -8.09 6.33
C ASN A 169 3.28 -6.67 5.81
N ASN A 170 2.26 -5.87 5.51
CA ASN A 170 2.44 -4.52 4.98
C ASN A 170 2.13 -3.43 6.02
N LEU A 171 2.71 -2.26 5.78
CA LEU A 171 2.43 -1.05 6.53
C LEU A 171 1.70 -0.03 5.63
N PHE A 172 0.53 0.41 6.08
CA PHE A 172 -0.23 1.50 5.46
C PHE A 172 -0.41 2.64 6.45
N TYR A 173 -0.10 3.87 6.05
CA TYR A 173 -0.36 5.04 6.88
C TYR A 173 -0.49 6.33 6.07
N ASN A 174 -1.14 7.33 6.68
CA ASN A 174 -1.27 8.68 6.15
C ASN A 174 -1.88 8.74 4.72
N ALA A 175 -3.20 8.60 4.62
CA ALA A 175 -3.95 8.82 3.38
C ALA A 175 -5.14 9.74 3.63
N GLY A 176 -5.40 10.71 2.75
CA GLY A 176 -6.42 11.74 2.98
C GLY A 176 -7.83 11.20 3.25
N GLN A 177 -8.17 10.02 2.72
CA GLN A 177 -9.45 9.34 2.96
C GLN A 177 -9.28 7.91 3.48
N TYR A 178 -8.77 6.97 2.70
CA TYR A 178 -8.75 5.55 3.07
C TYR A 178 -7.34 4.98 2.99
N LEU A 179 -6.95 4.15 3.95
CA LEU A 179 -5.76 3.32 3.77
C LEU A 179 -6.05 2.20 2.76
N LEU A 180 -7.24 1.62 2.84
CA LEU A 180 -7.74 0.64 1.88
C LEU A 180 -9.25 0.82 1.67
N TYR A 181 -9.64 1.02 0.41
CA TYR A 181 -11.03 1.17 -0.03
C TYR A 181 -11.39 0.09 -1.05
N GLY A 182 -12.21 -0.89 -0.66
CA GLY A 182 -12.58 -2.03 -1.51
C GLY A 182 -14.08 -2.09 -1.77
N VAL A 183 -14.53 -1.76 -2.98
CA VAL A 183 -15.97 -1.65 -3.30
C VAL A 183 -16.38 -2.47 -4.51
N SER A 184 -17.69 -2.61 -4.68
CA SER A 184 -18.29 -3.48 -5.70
C SER A 184 -17.81 -4.93 -5.58
N GLY A 185 -17.71 -5.42 -4.34
CA GLY A 185 -17.29 -6.78 -4.03
C GLY A 185 -15.79 -7.01 -4.16
N GLY A 186 -15.41 -8.27 -4.36
CA GLY A 186 -14.02 -8.69 -4.47
C GLY A 186 -13.60 -9.67 -3.37
N ARG A 187 -12.32 -10.04 -3.38
CA ARG A 187 -11.70 -10.93 -2.40
C ARG A 187 -10.48 -10.26 -1.79
N TYR A 188 -10.51 -10.05 -0.48
CA TYR A 188 -9.44 -9.39 0.27
C TYR A 188 -8.95 -10.33 1.36
N ASN A 189 -7.67 -10.67 1.30
CA ASN A 189 -7.03 -11.58 2.23
C ASN A 189 -5.84 -10.86 2.86
N LEU A 190 -6.06 -10.36 4.08
CA LEU A 190 -5.18 -9.42 4.76
C LEU A 190 -4.62 -10.11 5.99
N LYS A 191 -3.30 -10.35 6.02
CA LYS A 191 -2.65 -10.99 7.17
C LYS A 191 -1.44 -10.20 7.64
N GLN A 192 -1.30 -10.04 8.95
CA GLN A 192 -0.14 -9.38 9.55
C GLN A 192 0.11 -7.93 9.06
N ASN A 193 -0.92 -7.19 8.67
CA ASN A 193 -0.75 -5.80 8.24
C ASN A 193 -1.00 -4.82 9.38
N THR A 194 -0.34 -3.68 9.33
CA THR A 194 -0.65 -2.52 10.16
C THR A 194 -1.25 -1.41 9.31
N PHE A 195 -2.47 -1.01 9.63
CA PHE A 195 -3.17 0.13 9.03
C PHE A 195 -3.29 1.22 10.09
N ALA A 196 -2.40 2.22 9.99
CA ALA A 196 -2.24 3.29 10.98
C ALA A 196 -2.85 4.62 10.48
N GLY A 197 -4.13 4.83 10.79
CA GLY A 197 -4.94 5.96 10.35
C GLY A 197 -4.79 7.25 11.17
N TYR A 198 -3.60 7.60 11.66
CA TYR A 198 -3.42 8.78 12.54
C TYR A 198 -3.56 10.12 11.84
N ASN A 199 -3.10 10.23 10.59
CA ASN A 199 -3.38 11.35 9.69
C ASN A 199 -3.08 12.75 10.29
N THR A 200 -1.88 12.91 10.86
CA THR A 200 -1.51 14.09 11.67
C THR A 200 -1.52 15.42 10.91
N LYS A 201 -1.37 15.39 9.58
CA LYS A 201 -1.31 16.58 8.71
C LYS A 201 -2.54 16.77 7.83
N LEU A 202 -3.38 15.75 7.70
CA LEU A 202 -4.55 15.75 6.80
C LEU A 202 -5.75 15.17 7.55
N PRO A 203 -6.74 15.99 7.97
CA PRO A 203 -7.87 15.50 8.75
C PRO A 203 -8.72 14.54 7.90
N ARG A 204 -8.66 13.26 8.25
CA ARG A 204 -9.46 12.19 7.64
C ARG A 204 -10.82 12.08 8.34
N ARG A 205 -11.89 11.80 7.58
CA ARG A 205 -13.27 11.63 8.09
C ARG A 205 -13.92 10.30 7.75
N THR A 206 -13.17 9.45 7.06
CA THR A 206 -13.57 8.13 6.56
C THR A 206 -12.77 7.07 7.30
N PRO A 207 -13.30 5.86 7.56
CA PRO A 207 -12.56 4.79 8.26
C PRO A 207 -11.25 4.44 7.52
N SER A 208 -10.27 3.85 8.23
CA SER A 208 -9.01 3.45 7.60
C SER A 208 -9.26 2.41 6.52
N LEU A 209 -10.12 1.45 6.84
CA LEU A 209 -10.57 0.38 5.96
C LEU A 209 -12.06 0.49 5.72
N TYR A 210 -12.45 0.54 4.44
CA TYR A 210 -13.85 0.51 4.04
C TYR A 210 -14.05 -0.57 2.98
N PHE A 211 -15.12 -1.36 3.16
CA PHE A 211 -15.55 -2.33 2.16
C PHE A 211 -17.04 -2.25 1.86
N SER A 212 -17.42 -2.53 0.61
CA SER A 212 -18.83 -2.71 0.24
C SER A 212 -19.01 -3.63 -0.97
N ASP A 213 -20.14 -4.33 -1.01
CA ASP A 213 -20.57 -5.13 -2.15
C ASP A 213 -21.05 -4.29 -3.35
N ALA A 214 -21.25 -2.97 -3.18
CA ALA A 214 -21.68 -2.07 -4.25
C ALA A 214 -20.93 -0.72 -4.25
N SER A 215 -20.89 -0.08 -5.42
CA SER A 215 -20.44 1.30 -5.63
C SER A 215 -21.20 1.92 -6.80
N SER A 216 -21.44 3.23 -6.77
CA SER A 216 -22.07 3.93 -7.88
C SER A 216 -21.27 3.74 -9.17
N GLY A 217 -21.96 3.42 -10.28
CA GLY A 217 -21.34 3.20 -11.59
C GLY A 217 -20.71 1.82 -11.80
N TYR A 218 -20.77 0.92 -10.82
CA TYR A 218 -20.20 -0.43 -10.91
C TYR A 218 -21.22 -1.49 -10.50
N PRO A 219 -21.22 -2.68 -11.13
CA PRO A 219 -22.12 -3.76 -10.75
C PRO A 219 -21.78 -4.27 -9.34
N SER A 220 -22.81 -4.60 -8.56
CA SER A 220 -22.61 -5.23 -7.26
C SER A 220 -22.14 -6.67 -7.42
N LYS A 221 -21.20 -7.10 -6.58
CA LYS A 221 -20.58 -8.43 -6.62
C LYS A 221 -20.37 -8.96 -5.21
N ASN A 222 -20.21 -10.28 -5.11
CA ASN A 222 -19.90 -10.92 -3.83
C ASN A 222 -18.60 -10.36 -3.25
N LEU A 223 -18.59 -10.19 -1.94
CA LEU A 223 -17.47 -9.68 -1.17
C LEU A 223 -17.01 -10.76 -0.19
N LYS A 224 -15.73 -11.14 -0.25
CA LYS A 224 -15.09 -12.00 0.74
C LYS A 224 -13.93 -11.28 1.40
N ILE A 225 -13.96 -11.19 2.72
CA ILE A 225 -12.93 -10.53 3.52
C ILE A 225 -12.39 -11.56 4.53
N LEU A 226 -11.08 -11.80 4.48
CA LEU A 226 -10.35 -12.57 5.47
C LEU A 226 -9.30 -11.65 6.11
N MET A 227 -9.36 -11.44 7.43
CA MET A 227 -8.36 -10.68 8.17
C MET A 227 -7.84 -11.47 9.36
N VAL A 228 -6.53 -11.69 9.39
CA VAL A 228 -5.86 -12.39 10.50
C VAL A 228 -4.63 -11.64 10.98
N ASN A 229 -4.49 -11.45 12.29
CA ASN A 229 -3.33 -10.80 12.90
C ASN A 229 -3.07 -9.35 12.44
N ASN A 230 -4.08 -8.58 12.04
CA ASN A 230 -3.88 -7.19 11.63
C ASN A 230 -4.03 -6.22 12.81
N ILE A 231 -3.40 -5.06 12.69
CA ILE A 231 -3.71 -3.88 13.51
C ILE A 231 -4.41 -2.86 12.61
N ILE A 232 -5.63 -2.46 12.99
CA ILE A 232 -6.45 -1.46 12.29
C ILE A 232 -6.78 -0.38 13.31
N TRP A 233 -5.97 0.69 13.33
CA TRP A 233 -5.99 1.66 14.41
C TRP A 233 -5.69 3.07 13.92
N GLY A 234 -6.31 4.08 14.55
CA GLY A 234 -6.14 5.47 14.15
C GLY A 234 -6.94 6.44 15.01
N SER A 235 -7.10 7.66 14.49
CA SER A 235 -7.72 8.77 15.21
C SER A 235 -9.26 8.76 15.20
N LEU A 236 -9.92 7.94 14.37
CA LEU A 236 -11.38 7.86 14.32
C LEU A 236 -11.93 6.78 15.24
N THR A 237 -13.21 6.91 15.60
CA THR A 237 -13.94 5.91 16.40
C THR A 237 -14.13 4.61 15.63
N GLU A 238 -14.39 4.70 14.32
CA GLU A 238 -14.55 3.56 13.42
C GLU A 238 -13.40 3.53 12.43
N GLU A 239 -12.50 2.56 12.58
CA GLU A 239 -11.38 2.37 11.65
C GLU A 239 -11.61 1.26 10.62
N LEU A 240 -12.61 0.40 10.85
CA LEU A 240 -13.08 -0.61 9.92
C LEU A 240 -14.60 -0.47 9.74
N LEU A 241 -15.04 -0.37 8.48
CA LEU A 241 -16.45 -0.41 8.12
C LEU A 241 -16.67 -1.36 6.94
N VAL A 242 -17.71 -2.18 7.03
CA VAL A 242 -18.17 -3.06 5.94
C VAL A 242 -19.66 -2.83 5.73
N ASP A 243 -20.02 -2.23 4.60
CA ASP A 243 -21.41 -1.90 4.27
C ASP A 243 -21.99 -2.88 3.26
N LYS A 244 -23.14 -3.48 3.61
CA LYS A 244 -24.00 -4.21 2.66
C LYS A 244 -24.99 -3.25 2.00
N LYS A 245 -24.87 -3.08 0.69
CA LYS A 245 -25.64 -2.15 -0.14
C LYS A 245 -26.40 -2.83 -1.28
N SER A 246 -26.28 -4.14 -1.44
CA SER A 246 -27.04 -4.92 -2.42
C SER A 246 -27.45 -6.31 -1.88
N THR A 247 -27.99 -7.14 -2.77
CA THR A 247 -28.34 -8.55 -2.48
C THR A 247 -27.16 -9.51 -2.60
N ALA A 248 -26.00 -9.06 -3.10
CA ALA A 248 -24.80 -9.88 -3.21
C ALA A 248 -24.34 -10.43 -1.84
N ALA A 249 -23.68 -11.58 -1.85
CA ALA A 249 -23.20 -12.21 -0.63
C ALA A 249 -22.00 -11.44 -0.06
N ILE A 250 -21.95 -11.31 1.27
CA ILE A 250 -20.80 -10.79 2.00
C ILE A 250 -20.37 -11.86 3.01
N GLU A 251 -19.13 -12.33 2.86
CA GLU A 251 -18.46 -13.26 3.76
C GLU A 251 -17.33 -12.54 4.50
N ILE A 252 -17.36 -12.56 5.83
CA ILE A 252 -16.37 -11.89 6.67
C ILE A 252 -15.80 -12.88 7.67
N GLU A 253 -14.49 -13.08 7.61
CA GLU A 253 -13.73 -13.92 8.53
C GLU A 253 -12.65 -13.06 9.20
N LEU A 254 -12.87 -12.70 10.47
CA LEU A 254 -11.93 -11.89 11.26
C LEU A 254 -11.47 -12.71 12.46
N SER A 255 -10.16 -12.88 12.64
CA SER A 255 -9.60 -13.51 13.84
C SER A 255 -8.29 -12.85 14.27
N ASN A 256 -8.08 -12.70 15.58
CA ASN A 256 -6.85 -12.18 16.17
C ASN A 256 -6.44 -10.79 15.64
N ASN A 257 -7.37 -9.89 15.36
CA ASN A 257 -7.04 -8.52 14.95
C ASN A 257 -7.19 -7.54 16.12
N ALA A 258 -6.38 -6.48 16.16
CA ALA A 258 -6.64 -5.31 16.99
C ALA A 258 -7.37 -4.24 16.15
N ILE A 259 -8.58 -3.87 16.56
CA ILE A 259 -9.46 -3.02 15.75
C ILE A 259 -10.04 -1.90 16.62
N LYS A 260 -9.90 -0.65 16.19
CA LYS A 260 -10.64 0.48 16.77
C LYS A 260 -12.02 0.60 16.12
N THR A 261 -13.07 0.31 16.88
CA THR A 261 -14.45 0.24 16.37
C THR A 261 -15.47 0.07 17.50
N MET A 262 -16.67 0.66 17.35
CA MET A 262 -17.81 0.39 18.23
C MET A 262 -18.68 -0.77 17.73
N PHE A 263 -18.47 -1.26 16.51
CA PHE A 263 -19.23 -2.36 15.94
C PHE A 263 -18.92 -3.68 16.63
N LYS A 264 -19.83 -4.15 17.47
CA LYS A 264 -19.73 -5.44 18.18
C LYS A 264 -19.76 -6.65 17.26
N THR A 265 -20.16 -6.49 15.99
CA THR A 265 -20.13 -7.57 14.99
C THR A 265 -18.71 -8.10 14.71
N TYR A 266 -17.67 -7.33 15.05
CA TYR A 266 -16.28 -7.75 14.91
C TYR A 266 -15.72 -8.46 16.15
N GLN A 267 -16.53 -8.61 17.21
CA GLN A 267 -16.15 -9.29 18.45
C GLN A 267 -16.13 -10.81 18.24
N GLY A 268 -15.32 -11.52 19.04
CA GLY A 268 -15.12 -12.96 18.93
C GLY A 268 -13.83 -13.32 18.19
N ASN A 269 -13.55 -14.61 18.03
CA ASN A 269 -12.35 -15.13 17.34
C ASN A 269 -11.03 -14.46 17.77
N SER A 270 -10.90 -14.14 19.07
CA SER A 270 -9.74 -13.45 19.64
C SER A 270 -9.45 -12.06 19.06
N ASN A 271 -10.42 -11.39 18.42
CA ASN A 271 -10.27 -9.98 18.05
C ASN A 271 -10.29 -9.10 19.32
N LEU A 272 -9.39 -8.11 19.34
CA LEU A 272 -9.23 -7.12 20.40
C LEU A 272 -9.85 -5.81 19.92
N LEU A 273 -11.05 -5.50 20.41
CA LEU A 273 -11.75 -4.27 20.04
C LEU A 273 -11.41 -3.16 21.03
N ASN A 274 -11.04 -1.99 20.53
CA ASN A 274 -10.70 -0.79 21.32
C ASN A 274 -9.63 -1.00 22.39
N ILE A 275 -8.70 -1.94 22.17
CA ILE A 275 -7.48 -2.08 22.97
C ILE A 275 -6.37 -1.34 22.23
N ASP A 276 -5.82 -0.29 22.84
CA ASP A 276 -4.81 0.54 22.22
C ASP A 276 -3.52 -0.25 21.95
N PRO A 277 -3.06 -0.32 20.67
CA PRO A 277 -1.79 -0.93 20.32
C PRO A 277 -0.58 -0.29 21.00
N SER A 278 -0.69 0.93 21.52
CA SER A 278 0.41 1.62 22.20
C SER A 278 1.68 1.64 21.33
N PHE A 279 1.58 2.28 20.15
CA PHE A 279 2.73 2.43 19.24
C PHE A 279 3.83 3.29 19.88
N VAL A 280 5.10 3.01 19.53
CA VAL A 280 6.27 3.73 20.08
C VAL A 280 6.20 5.23 19.81
N ASP A 281 5.98 5.65 18.55
CA ASP A 281 5.83 7.07 18.22
C ASP A 281 5.01 7.24 16.92
N PRO A 282 3.67 7.20 17.00
CA PRO A 282 2.82 7.29 15.82
C PRO A 282 2.89 8.67 15.12
N LEU A 283 3.32 9.73 15.83
CA LEU A 283 3.48 11.07 15.24
C LEU A 283 4.71 11.15 14.34
N ARG A 284 5.74 10.34 14.63
CA ARG A 284 6.93 10.14 13.78
C ARG A 284 6.86 8.89 12.91
N TYR A 285 5.67 8.30 12.76
CA TYR A 285 5.41 7.12 11.95
C TYR A 285 6.16 5.85 12.38
N ASN A 286 6.50 5.76 13.67
CA ASN A 286 7.01 4.54 14.28
C ASN A 286 5.85 3.74 14.87
N PHE A 287 5.41 2.74 14.12
CA PHE A 287 4.28 1.87 14.46
C PHE A 287 4.71 0.50 15.01
N MET A 288 5.94 0.39 15.53
CA MET A 288 6.29 -0.73 16.40
C MET A 288 5.53 -0.62 17.72
N LEU A 289 5.25 -1.74 18.37
CA LEU A 289 4.57 -1.79 19.67
C LEU A 289 5.55 -1.44 20.79
N GLN A 290 5.07 -0.76 21.83
CA GLN A 290 5.80 -0.58 23.09
C GLN A 290 5.81 -1.88 23.91
N ASN A 291 6.81 -2.07 24.77
CA ASN A 291 7.01 -3.28 25.60
C ASN A 291 5.83 -3.59 26.54
N ASN A 292 5.02 -2.60 26.88
CA ASN A 292 3.85 -2.73 27.75
C ASN A 292 2.52 -2.79 26.99
N SER A 293 2.56 -2.87 25.65
CA SER A 293 1.36 -2.89 24.84
C SER A 293 0.50 -4.11 25.14
N ALA A 294 -0.80 -3.87 25.37
CA ALA A 294 -1.77 -4.92 25.68
C ALA A 294 -2.07 -5.86 24.51
N VAL A 295 -1.62 -5.49 23.29
CA VAL A 295 -1.79 -6.33 22.09
C VAL A 295 -0.54 -7.17 21.77
N LEU A 296 0.49 -7.13 22.62
CA LEU A 296 1.70 -7.95 22.43
C LEU A 296 1.40 -9.45 22.48
N ASN A 297 2.05 -10.22 21.61
CA ASN A 297 1.98 -11.69 21.54
C ASN A 297 0.53 -12.21 21.46
N LYS A 298 -0.34 -11.52 20.70
CA LYS A 298 -1.76 -11.90 20.50
C LYS A 298 -2.06 -12.50 19.13
N GLY A 299 -1.05 -12.63 18.27
CA GLY A 299 -1.18 -13.20 16.94
C GLY A 299 -1.45 -14.70 16.97
N ARG A 300 -2.36 -15.13 16.10
CA ARG A 300 -2.60 -16.52 15.76
C ARG A 300 -1.35 -17.14 15.14
N ASN A 301 -1.06 -18.40 15.44
CA ASN A 301 -0.03 -19.15 14.74
C ASN A 301 -0.43 -19.38 13.28
N LEU A 302 0.37 -18.85 12.35
CA LEU A 302 0.17 -18.95 10.90
C LEU A 302 1.14 -19.93 10.23
N SER A 303 1.88 -20.77 10.94
CA SER A 303 2.83 -21.74 10.36
C SER A 303 2.21 -22.72 9.36
N ALA A 304 0.90 -23.00 9.47
CA ALA A 304 0.17 -23.84 8.52
C ALA A 304 -0.41 -23.06 7.32
N ASP A 305 -0.24 -21.73 7.29
CA ASP A 305 -0.72 -20.89 6.19
C ASP A 305 0.17 -21.08 4.95
N PRO A 306 -0.39 -21.25 3.74
CA PRO A 306 0.42 -21.40 2.51
C PRO A 306 1.34 -20.22 2.21
N ALA A 307 1.04 -19.03 2.76
CA ALA A 307 1.88 -17.85 2.61
C ALA A 307 2.99 -17.75 3.68
N PHE A 308 3.07 -18.69 4.64
CA PHE A 308 3.96 -18.56 5.79
C PHE A 308 5.43 -18.47 5.40
N ASP A 309 5.96 -19.52 4.77
CA ASP A 309 7.38 -19.60 4.42
C ASP A 309 7.82 -18.55 3.38
N LEU A 310 6.86 -17.98 2.65
CA LEU A 310 7.10 -16.99 1.61
C LEU A 310 7.10 -15.55 2.14
N PHE A 311 6.13 -15.20 3.00
CA PHE A 311 5.81 -13.81 3.30
C PHE A 311 5.46 -13.52 4.77
N LEU A 312 5.13 -14.54 5.58
CA LEU A 312 4.65 -14.33 6.96
C LEU A 312 5.61 -14.89 8.02
N ASN A 313 6.68 -15.59 7.67
CA ASN A 313 7.66 -16.11 8.62
C ASN A 313 8.61 -15.03 9.17
N LYS A 314 8.57 -13.83 8.60
CA LYS A 314 9.31 -12.65 9.04
C LYS A 314 8.44 -11.41 9.06
N ASP A 315 8.84 -10.44 9.87
CA ASP A 315 8.23 -9.13 9.96
C ASP A 315 8.77 -8.17 8.88
N LEU A 316 8.31 -6.92 8.89
CA LEU A 316 8.71 -5.91 7.91
C LEU A 316 10.16 -5.45 8.07
N ASN A 317 10.75 -5.61 9.26
CA ASN A 317 12.18 -5.39 9.54
C ASN A 317 13.02 -6.66 9.26
N ASN A 318 12.44 -7.70 8.66
CA ASN A 318 13.08 -8.98 8.36
C ASN A 318 13.53 -9.77 9.60
N LEU A 319 12.89 -9.53 10.74
CA LEU A 319 13.03 -10.33 11.96
C LEU A 319 12.13 -11.58 11.88
N PRO A 320 12.61 -12.76 12.31
CA PRO A 320 11.78 -13.97 12.38
C PRO A 320 10.58 -13.78 13.30
N ARG A 321 9.44 -14.33 12.91
CA ARG A 321 8.26 -14.37 13.79
C ARG A 321 8.36 -15.49 14.81
N ILE A 322 8.18 -15.16 16.08
CA ILE A 322 8.14 -16.11 17.19
C ILE A 322 6.70 -16.22 17.67
N PHE A 323 6.20 -17.44 17.92
CA PHE A 323 4.80 -17.61 18.32
C PHE A 323 4.62 -17.65 19.85
N PRO A 324 3.55 -17.03 20.38
CA PRO A 324 2.53 -16.23 19.68
C PRO A 324 3.11 -14.95 19.07
N SER A 325 2.92 -14.75 17.77
CA SER A 325 3.52 -13.62 17.04
C SER A 325 2.89 -12.31 17.46
N GLU A 326 3.60 -11.22 17.20
CA GLU A 326 3.01 -9.90 17.30
C GLU A 326 1.88 -9.70 16.28
N LEU A 327 0.92 -8.83 16.63
CA LEU A 327 -0.07 -8.34 15.68
C LEU A 327 0.58 -7.30 14.75
N GLY A 328 0.12 -7.27 13.50
CA GLY A 328 0.58 -6.30 12.53
C GLY A 328 1.95 -6.62 11.93
N CYS A 329 2.55 -5.62 11.28
CA CYS A 329 3.68 -5.86 10.39
C CYS A 329 5.06 -5.92 11.07
N TYR A 330 5.17 -5.71 12.38
CA TYR A 330 6.44 -5.68 13.11
C TYR A 330 6.45 -6.70 14.24
N GLU A 331 7.62 -7.26 14.50
CA GLU A 331 7.93 -7.99 15.74
C GLU A 331 8.68 -7.03 16.70
N HIS A 332 8.53 -7.26 18.00
CA HIS A 332 9.06 -6.37 19.03
C HIS A 332 10.48 -6.73 19.52
N ASN A 333 10.98 -7.92 19.18
CA ASN A 333 12.17 -8.52 19.79
C ASN A 333 13.50 -7.87 19.42
#